data_AF-A0A5P6VU86-F1
#
_entry.id   AF-A0A5P6VU86-F1
#
_cell.length_a   1.000
_cell.length_b   1.000
_cell.length_c   1.000
_cell.angle_alpha   90.00
_cell.angle_beta   90.00
_cell.angle_gamma   90.00
#
_symmetry.space_group_name_H-M   'P 1'
#
loop_
_entity.id
_entity.type
_entity.pdbx_description
1 polymer ?
#
loop_
_entity_poly.entity_id
_entity_poly.type
_entity_poly.pdbx_seq_one_letter_code
_entity_poly.pdbx_strand_id
1 'polypeptide(L)'
;MLNLLRKEEPVLRAEITALYSVLDHKLGLHGAEVPITFGMDEKALGSYLPASYDNEEQFQFSLFFIGFCMNEQLSKNDRVNLYKHEYAHYMAHHISIPEKYNWQPGVHGSAWKYCCSLIGAIPSDYYIEDANIKKIDYDSVLTRPNVDHKQVQMLDTYRTQRMYKNMENAKVKYEVGDTVSHPKFGEGTVKEIEQQPSSVRLHIAFGDEVKIIDQKWLVKTGYSKVSER
;
A
#
# COMPACT_ATOMS: atom_id res chain seq x y z
N MET A 1 13.38 19.78 22.92
CA MET A 1 12.97 18.73 21.96
C MET A 1 14.14 17.81 21.60
N LEU A 2 15.22 18.30 20.98
CA LEU A 2 16.40 17.48 20.61
C LEU A 2 17.01 16.70 21.80
N ASN A 3 17.15 17.33 22.97
CA ASN A 3 17.68 16.68 24.18
C ASN A 3 16.75 15.60 24.77
N LEU A 4 15.46 15.61 24.42
CA LEU A 4 14.52 14.56 24.83
C LEU A 4 14.65 13.37 23.88
N LEU A 5 14.71 13.62 22.58
CA LEU A 5 14.92 12.58 21.56
C LEU A 5 16.22 11.79 21.78
N ARG A 6 17.33 12.46 22.11
CA ARG A 6 18.59 11.77 22.41
C ARG A 6 18.51 10.83 23.61
N LYS A 7 17.59 11.07 24.56
CA LYS A 7 17.38 10.16 25.70
C LYS A 7 16.67 8.87 25.30
N GLU A 8 16.06 8.82 24.12
CA GLU A 8 15.38 7.64 23.61
C GLU A 8 16.32 6.70 22.84
N GLU A 9 17.48 7.19 22.38
CA GLU A 9 18.47 6.39 21.65
C GLU A 9 18.81 5.07 22.34
N PRO A 10 19.04 4.98 23.66
CA PRO A 10 19.33 3.71 24.31
C PRO A 10 18.18 2.71 24.21
N VAL A 11 16.93 3.18 24.31
CA VAL A 11 15.73 2.34 24.24
C VAL A 11 15.51 1.84 22.81
N LEU A 12 15.60 2.74 21.83
CA LEU A 12 15.47 2.41 20.41
C LEU A 12 16.59 1.45 19.96
N ARG A 13 17.82 1.70 20.39
CA ARG A 13 18.96 0.81 20.13
C ARG A 13 18.70 -0.57 20.69
N ALA A 14 18.26 -0.68 21.95
CA ALA A 14 17.94 -1.97 22.56
C ALA A 14 16.81 -2.70 21.82
N GLU A 15 15.78 -1.98 21.36
CA GLU A 15 14.69 -2.54 20.55
C GLU A 15 15.20 -3.11 19.22
N ILE A 16 16.01 -2.35 18.49
CA ILE A 16 16.60 -2.76 17.21
C ILE A 16 17.56 -3.94 17.42
N THR A 17 18.50 -3.84 18.36
CA THR A 17 19.46 -4.90 18.67
C THR A 17 18.76 -6.19 19.08
N ALA A 18 17.69 -6.14 19.87
CA ALA A 18 16.92 -7.32 20.25
C ALA A 18 16.23 -7.97 19.05
N LEU A 19 15.63 -7.17 18.15
CA LEU A 19 15.05 -7.68 16.91
C LEU A 19 16.11 -8.33 16.01
N TYR A 20 17.24 -7.66 15.83
CA TYR A 20 18.33 -8.16 14.98
C TYR A 20 18.93 -9.43 15.55
N SER A 21 19.09 -9.54 16.88
CA SER A 21 19.58 -10.76 17.53
C SER A 21 18.68 -11.98 17.23
N VAL A 22 17.37 -11.78 17.17
CA VAL A 22 16.42 -12.84 16.80
C VAL A 22 16.58 -13.24 15.33
N LEU A 23 16.80 -12.28 14.44
CA LEU A 23 17.03 -12.54 13.01
C LEU A 23 18.38 -13.23 12.78
N ASP A 24 19.43 -12.74 13.43
CA ASP A 24 20.79 -13.28 13.45
C ASP A 24 20.79 -14.75 13.84
N HIS A 25 20.15 -15.10 14.96
CA HIS A 25 20.03 -16.49 15.39
C HIS A 25 19.29 -17.36 14.36
N LYS A 26 18.25 -16.83 13.73
CA LYS A 26 17.46 -17.57 12.71
C LYS A 26 18.26 -17.79 11.41
N LEU A 27 19.11 -16.85 11.03
CA LEU A 27 19.75 -16.79 9.72
C LEU A 27 21.25 -17.12 9.75
N GLY A 28 21.87 -17.23 10.93
CA GLY A 28 23.31 -17.39 11.08
C GLY A 28 24.09 -16.13 10.70
N LEU A 29 23.58 -14.96 11.08
CA LEU A 29 24.14 -13.64 10.76
C LEU A 29 24.54 -12.87 12.03
N HIS A 30 25.15 -11.69 11.86
CA HIS A 30 25.69 -10.86 12.95
C HIS A 30 25.27 -9.37 12.83
N GLY A 31 24.08 -9.10 12.28
CA GLY A 31 23.62 -7.73 12.07
C GLY A 31 23.37 -6.96 13.38
N ALA A 32 23.14 -7.64 14.50
CA ALA A 32 23.01 -7.02 15.82
C ALA A 32 24.33 -6.44 16.35
N GLU A 33 25.47 -6.88 15.82
CA GLU A 33 26.81 -6.41 16.17
C GLU A 33 27.20 -5.14 15.39
N VAL A 34 26.52 -4.87 14.27
CA VAL A 34 26.74 -3.68 13.45
C VAL A 34 26.31 -2.41 14.21
N PRO A 35 27.13 -1.35 14.22
CA PRO A 35 26.78 -0.08 14.86
C PRO A 35 25.42 0.47 14.40
N ILE A 36 24.57 0.81 15.38
CA ILE A 36 23.30 1.52 15.14
C ILE A 36 23.49 2.99 15.55
N THR A 37 23.21 3.92 14.66
CA THR A 37 23.34 5.35 14.90
C THR A 37 22.00 6.06 14.69
N PHE A 38 21.89 7.24 15.28
CA PHE A 38 20.66 8.02 15.26
C PHE A 38 20.93 9.45 14.81
N GLY A 39 20.10 9.95 13.91
CA GLY A 39 20.18 11.30 13.36
C GLY A 39 18.82 12.00 13.34
N MET A 40 18.76 13.13 12.65
CA MET A 40 17.54 13.93 12.45
C MET A 40 17.22 14.09 10.96
N ASP A 41 17.49 13.06 10.15
CA ASP A 41 17.21 13.12 8.72
C ASP A 41 15.70 13.24 8.48
N GLU A 42 15.28 14.28 7.77
CA GLU A 42 13.86 14.54 7.47
C GLU A 42 13.42 13.89 6.14
N LYS A 43 14.35 13.23 5.43
CA LYS A 43 14.12 12.62 4.11
C LYS A 43 14.19 11.10 4.14
N ALA A 44 14.91 10.52 5.11
CA ALA A 44 15.05 9.08 5.27
C ALA A 44 14.67 8.63 6.68
N LEU A 45 13.84 7.58 6.77
CA LEU A 45 13.45 6.96 8.04
C LEU A 45 14.60 6.14 8.63
N GLY A 46 15.32 5.43 7.76
CA GLY A 46 16.47 4.60 8.09
C GLY A 46 17.33 4.34 6.85
N SER A 47 18.54 3.86 7.09
CA SER A 47 19.46 3.41 6.06
C SER A 47 20.45 2.41 6.64
N TYR A 48 20.64 1.30 5.94
CA TYR A 48 21.84 0.49 6.07
C TYR A 48 22.95 1.01 5.15
N LEU A 49 24.14 1.18 5.69
CA LEU A 49 25.34 1.65 5.00
C LEU A 49 26.39 0.53 5.05
N PRO A 50 26.70 -0.13 3.91
CA PRO A 50 27.75 -1.13 3.87
C PRO A 50 29.13 -0.48 4.10
N ALA A 51 30.10 -1.27 4.56
CA ALA A 51 31.47 -0.79 4.74
C ALA A 51 32.04 -0.19 3.44
N SER A 52 32.70 0.94 3.58
CA SER A 52 33.38 1.66 2.49
C SER A 52 34.79 2.05 2.92
N TYR A 53 35.58 2.64 2.01
CA TYR A 53 36.96 3.03 2.32
C TYR A 53 37.06 3.99 3.51
N ASP A 54 36.11 4.92 3.64
CA ASP A 54 36.13 5.98 4.66
C ASP A 54 35.15 5.75 5.83
N ASN A 55 34.27 4.73 5.74
CA ASN A 55 33.22 4.52 6.73
C ASN A 55 33.07 3.05 7.08
N GLU A 56 32.95 2.78 8.38
CA GLU A 56 32.54 1.48 8.90
C GLU A 56 31.08 1.19 8.51
N GLU A 57 30.76 -0.09 8.44
CA GLU A 57 29.40 -0.56 8.24
C GLU A 57 28.51 -0.08 9.40
N GLN A 58 27.32 0.43 9.09
CA GLN A 58 26.40 0.90 10.13
C GLN A 58 24.94 0.91 9.67
N PHE A 59 24.04 0.83 10.64
CA PHE A 59 22.64 1.22 10.48
C PHE A 59 22.45 2.65 11.01
N GLN A 60 21.71 3.47 10.29
CA GLN A 60 21.34 4.81 10.71
C GLN A 60 19.82 4.96 10.70
N PHE A 61 19.25 5.50 11.77
CA PHE A 61 17.81 5.79 11.85
C PHE A 61 17.54 7.25 12.23
N SER A 62 16.42 7.79 11.78
CA SER A 62 16.05 9.18 12.08
C SER A 62 15.10 9.28 13.27
N LEU A 63 15.57 9.91 14.35
CA LEU A 63 14.76 10.25 15.53
C LEU A 63 13.60 11.19 15.21
N PHE A 64 13.68 11.91 14.08
CA PHE A 64 12.57 12.75 13.60
C PHE A 64 11.29 11.92 13.40
N PHE A 65 11.42 10.68 12.90
CA PHE A 65 10.27 9.82 12.60
C PHE A 65 9.98 8.79 13.70
N ILE A 66 11.01 8.26 14.35
CA ILE A 66 10.85 7.15 15.31
C ILE A 66 10.79 7.60 16.77
N GLY A 67 11.06 8.88 17.04
CA GLY A 67 11.13 9.39 18.40
C GLY A 67 9.77 9.52 19.08
N PHE A 68 9.66 9.02 20.31
CA PHE A 68 8.44 8.99 21.12
C PHE A 68 7.94 10.36 21.54
N CYS A 69 8.83 11.36 21.61
CA CYS A 69 8.48 12.74 21.96
C CYS A 69 7.89 13.56 20.80
N MET A 70 7.73 12.99 19.59
CA MET A 70 7.16 13.69 18.42
C MET A 70 5.65 13.41 18.28
N ASN A 71 4.91 14.39 17.75
CA ASN A 71 3.54 14.15 17.29
C ASN A 71 3.57 13.30 16.01
N GLU A 72 2.59 12.42 15.79
CA GLU A 72 2.48 11.60 14.57
C GLU A 72 3.67 10.64 14.35
N GLN A 73 4.22 10.09 15.43
CA GLN A 73 5.27 9.06 15.37
C GLN A 73 4.80 7.80 14.63
N LEU A 74 5.76 7.09 14.01
CA LEU A 74 5.52 5.77 13.47
C LEU A 74 4.93 4.82 14.52
N SER A 75 3.95 4.02 14.12
CA SER A 75 3.42 2.97 14.97
C SER A 75 4.52 1.98 15.35
N LYS A 76 4.35 1.22 16.44
CA LYS A 76 5.29 0.16 16.80
C LYS A 76 5.49 -0.84 15.66
N ASN A 77 4.41 -1.16 14.94
CA ASN A 77 4.44 -2.13 13.86
C ASN A 77 5.22 -1.61 12.65
N ASP A 78 5.06 -0.32 12.35
CA ASP A 78 5.81 0.36 11.28
C ASP A 78 7.29 0.49 11.60
N ARG A 79 7.65 0.78 12.86
CA ARG A 79 9.06 0.79 13.29
C ARG A 79 9.70 -0.58 13.16
N VAL A 80 9.03 -1.64 13.62
CA VAL A 80 9.54 -3.02 13.46
C VAL A 80 9.72 -3.36 11.98
N ASN A 81 8.79 -2.94 11.12
CA ASN A 81 8.94 -3.14 9.69
C ASN A 81 10.12 -2.35 9.10
N LEU A 82 10.30 -1.08 9.49
CA LEU A 82 11.44 -0.26 9.10
C LEU A 82 12.76 -0.92 9.49
N TYR A 83 12.87 -1.44 10.72
CA TYR A 83 14.10 -2.13 11.16
C TYR A 83 14.35 -3.38 10.32
N LYS A 84 13.32 -4.18 10.04
CA LYS A 84 13.47 -5.32 9.12
C LYS A 84 13.82 -4.90 7.70
N HIS A 85 13.28 -3.79 7.21
CA HIS A 85 13.59 -3.25 5.88
C HIS A 85 15.09 -2.96 5.76
N GLU A 86 15.67 -2.27 6.75
CA GLU A 86 17.11 -2.01 6.76
C GLU A 86 17.93 -3.29 6.97
N TYR A 87 17.48 -4.21 7.82
CA TYR A 87 18.14 -5.51 7.98
C TYR A 87 18.13 -6.33 6.68
N ALA A 88 17.10 -6.21 5.83
CA ALA A 88 17.09 -6.86 4.52
C ALA A 88 18.16 -6.30 3.58
N HIS A 89 18.51 -5.01 3.68
CA HIS A 89 19.67 -4.46 2.97
C HIS A 89 20.96 -5.09 3.48
N TYR A 90 21.14 -5.18 4.80
CA TYR A 90 22.27 -5.90 5.39
C TYR A 90 22.38 -7.35 4.90
N MET A 91 21.27 -8.10 4.91
CA MET A 91 21.21 -9.47 4.40
C MET A 91 21.67 -9.56 2.94
N ALA A 92 21.23 -8.63 2.08
CA ALA A 92 21.58 -8.65 0.66
C ALA A 92 23.10 -8.54 0.41
N HIS A 93 23.85 -8.00 1.37
CA HIS A 93 25.32 -7.92 1.35
C HIS A 93 26.01 -9.11 2.05
N HIS A 94 25.32 -9.85 2.92
CA HIS A 94 25.92 -10.81 3.84
C HIS A 94 25.50 -12.27 3.64
N ILE A 95 24.52 -12.55 2.78
CA ILE A 95 24.11 -13.92 2.43
C ILE A 95 24.43 -14.26 0.98
N SER A 96 24.54 -15.56 0.69
CA SER A 96 24.58 -16.03 -0.69
C SER A 96 23.18 -15.96 -1.31
N ILE A 97 22.97 -15.00 -2.22
CA ILE A 97 21.70 -14.83 -2.93
C ILE A 97 21.60 -15.85 -4.07
N PRO A 98 20.53 -16.68 -4.12
CA PRO A 98 20.31 -17.59 -5.24
C PRO A 98 20.28 -16.83 -6.58
N GLU A 99 20.93 -17.38 -7.61
CA GLU A 99 21.09 -16.72 -8.92
C GLU A 99 19.77 -16.21 -9.53
N LYS A 100 18.70 -16.98 -9.36
CA LYS A 100 17.34 -16.62 -9.81
C LYS A 100 16.77 -15.34 -9.17
N TYR A 101 17.42 -14.76 -8.17
CA TYR A 101 17.05 -13.51 -7.51
C TYR A 101 18.07 -12.38 -7.75
N ASN A 102 19.00 -12.52 -8.71
CA ASN A 102 19.94 -11.47 -9.11
C ASN A 102 19.58 -10.79 -10.46
N TRP A 103 18.30 -10.89 -10.87
CA TRP A 103 17.86 -10.45 -12.21
C TRP A 103 17.53 -8.95 -12.29
N GLN A 104 17.22 -8.29 -11.17
CA GLN A 104 16.98 -6.85 -11.11
C GLN A 104 18.02 -6.16 -10.21
N PRO A 105 18.88 -5.30 -10.77
CA PRO A 105 19.84 -4.53 -9.98
C PRO A 105 19.15 -3.35 -9.27
N GLY A 106 19.89 -2.71 -8.36
CA GLY A 106 19.47 -1.52 -7.62
C GLY A 106 19.36 -1.76 -6.12
N VAL A 107 19.25 -0.66 -5.36
CA VAL A 107 19.16 -0.68 -3.88
C VAL A 107 17.96 -1.51 -3.42
N HIS A 108 16.79 -1.29 -4.02
CA HIS A 108 15.59 -2.11 -3.81
C HIS A 108 15.41 -3.16 -4.93
N GLY A 109 16.50 -3.77 -5.38
CA GLY A 109 16.54 -4.77 -6.44
C GLY A 109 15.97 -6.14 -6.03
N SER A 110 16.06 -7.14 -6.92
CA SER A 110 15.50 -8.48 -6.67
C SER A 110 16.15 -9.21 -5.50
N ALA A 111 17.45 -9.00 -5.27
CA ALA A 111 18.17 -9.61 -4.15
C ALA A 111 17.66 -9.08 -2.80
N TRP A 112 17.43 -7.77 -2.71
CA TRP A 112 16.86 -7.14 -1.53
C TRP A 112 15.41 -7.60 -1.28
N LYS A 113 14.56 -7.62 -2.33
CA LYS A 113 13.19 -8.16 -2.24
C LYS A 113 13.16 -9.60 -1.74
N TYR A 114 14.12 -10.42 -2.18
CA TYR A 114 14.29 -11.78 -1.69
C TYR A 114 14.57 -11.78 -0.18
N CYS A 115 15.50 -10.96 0.30
CA CYS A 115 15.76 -10.81 1.73
C CYS A 115 14.52 -10.36 2.51
N CYS A 116 13.74 -9.40 2.00
CA CYS A 116 12.48 -8.98 2.61
C CYS A 116 11.51 -10.15 2.81
N SER A 117 11.41 -11.05 1.84
CA SER A 117 10.52 -12.21 1.91
C SER A 117 10.92 -13.22 2.99
N LEU A 118 12.21 -13.36 3.29
CA LEU A 118 12.71 -14.29 4.30
C LEU A 118 12.38 -13.86 5.74
N ILE A 119 12.31 -12.55 5.98
CA ILE A 119 12.13 -11.97 7.33
C ILE A 119 10.77 -11.31 7.54
N GLY A 120 9.94 -11.27 6.48
CA GLY A 120 8.63 -10.63 6.52
C GLY A 120 8.73 -9.10 6.63
N ALA A 121 9.60 -8.48 5.83
CA ALA A 121 9.68 -7.02 5.67
C ALA A 121 8.81 -6.58 4.47
N ILE A 122 8.30 -5.35 4.51
CA ILE A 122 7.56 -4.78 3.38
C ILE A 122 8.55 -4.32 2.30
N PRO A 123 8.52 -4.91 1.08
CA PRO A 123 9.44 -4.60 0.01
C PRO A 123 8.93 -3.39 -0.81
N SER A 124 8.88 -2.21 -0.16
CA SER A 124 8.41 -0.96 -0.77
C SER A 124 9.47 0.13 -0.65
N ASP A 125 9.64 0.92 -1.71
CA ASP A 125 10.61 2.01 -1.80
C ASP A 125 10.22 3.23 -0.93
N TYR A 126 8.96 3.30 -0.47
CA TYR A 126 8.44 4.41 0.33
C TYR A 126 7.67 3.90 1.55
N TYR A 127 7.58 4.77 2.56
CA TYR A 127 6.77 4.50 3.74
C TYR A 127 5.28 4.43 3.37
N ILE A 128 4.62 3.37 3.81
CA ILE A 128 3.18 3.20 3.69
C ILE A 128 2.64 3.02 5.11
N GLU A 129 1.87 4.00 5.57
CA GLU A 129 1.26 3.99 6.89
C GLU A 129 0.30 2.81 7.05
N ASP A 130 0.38 2.13 8.20
CA ASP A 130 -0.45 0.97 8.55
C ASP A 130 -0.45 -0.15 7.50
N ALA A 131 0.64 -0.29 6.76
CA ALA A 131 0.74 -1.29 5.72
C ALA A 131 0.64 -2.70 6.31
N ASN A 132 -0.37 -3.44 5.88
CA ASN A 132 -0.67 -4.74 6.46
C ASN A 132 0.28 -5.80 5.88
N ILE A 133 1.33 -6.13 6.64
CA ILE A 133 2.33 -7.16 6.31
C ILE A 133 1.67 -8.50 5.92
N LYS A 134 0.50 -8.85 6.50
CA LYS A 134 -0.20 -10.11 6.20
C LYS A 134 -0.79 -10.20 4.80
N LYS A 135 -0.84 -9.08 4.06
CA LYS A 135 -1.38 -9.04 2.68
C LYS A 135 -0.30 -9.03 1.60
N ILE A 136 0.97 -9.18 1.97
CA ILE A 136 2.07 -9.12 1.00
C ILE A 136 2.17 -10.45 0.27
N ASP A 137 1.91 -10.40 -1.04
CA ASP A 137 2.16 -11.48 -1.97
C ASP A 137 3.65 -11.43 -2.40
N TYR A 138 4.50 -12.14 -1.67
CA TYR A 138 5.93 -12.20 -1.94
C TYR A 138 6.24 -12.86 -3.29
N ASP A 139 5.44 -13.83 -3.75
CA ASP A 139 5.66 -14.47 -5.06
C ASP A 139 5.52 -13.46 -6.19
N SER A 140 4.52 -12.58 -6.09
CA SER A 140 4.36 -11.45 -6.99
C SER A 140 5.53 -10.45 -6.88
N VAL A 141 6.00 -10.15 -5.67
CA VAL A 141 7.12 -9.20 -5.49
C VAL A 141 8.41 -9.72 -6.12
N LEU A 142 8.72 -11.01 -5.97
CA LEU A 142 9.98 -11.61 -6.42
C LEU A 142 10.09 -11.76 -7.94
N THR A 143 8.97 -11.64 -8.64
CA THR A 143 8.88 -11.81 -10.10
C THR A 143 8.62 -10.50 -10.85
N ARG A 144 8.21 -9.43 -10.16
CA ARG A 144 7.87 -8.14 -10.78
C ARG A 144 9.00 -7.12 -10.66
N PRO A 145 9.33 -6.42 -11.76
CA PRO A 145 10.33 -5.34 -11.70
C PRO A 145 9.82 -4.19 -10.83
N ASN A 146 10.76 -3.45 -10.22
CA ASN A 146 10.48 -2.13 -9.64
C ASN A 146 9.63 -1.29 -10.58
N VAL A 147 8.61 -0.66 -10.01
CA VAL A 147 7.65 0.13 -10.77
C VAL A 147 8.16 1.56 -10.83
N ASP A 148 8.20 2.15 -12.02
CA ASP A 148 8.47 3.58 -12.16
C ASP A 148 7.43 4.37 -11.35
N HIS A 149 7.89 5.21 -10.42
CA HIS A 149 7.04 6.02 -9.55
C HIS A 149 6.02 6.87 -10.33
N LYS A 150 6.38 7.35 -11.53
CA LYS A 150 5.44 8.10 -12.39
C LYS A 150 4.29 7.21 -12.86
N GLN A 151 4.57 5.94 -13.14
CA GLN A 151 3.57 4.97 -13.55
C GLN A 151 2.67 4.57 -12.37
N VAL A 152 3.22 4.44 -11.16
CA VAL A 152 2.43 4.14 -9.94
C VAL A 152 1.42 5.25 -9.65
N GLN A 153 1.87 6.50 -9.60
CA GLN A 153 0.97 7.65 -9.36
C GLN A 153 -0.17 7.71 -10.37
N MET A 154 0.14 7.43 -11.65
CA MET A 154 -0.86 7.38 -12.71
C MET A 154 -1.88 6.25 -12.50
N LEU A 155 -1.41 5.04 -12.16
CA LEU A 155 -2.29 3.90 -11.88
C LEU A 155 -3.20 4.13 -10.67
N ASP A 156 -2.67 4.70 -9.59
CA ASP A 156 -3.46 5.00 -8.40
C ASP A 156 -4.48 6.11 -8.67
N THR A 157 -4.12 7.11 -9.48
CA THR A 157 -5.07 8.10 -9.98
C THR A 157 -6.21 7.44 -10.75
N TYR A 158 -5.91 6.51 -11.66
CA TYR A 158 -6.93 5.79 -12.42
C TYR A 158 -7.81 4.89 -11.54
N ARG A 159 -7.22 4.17 -10.58
CA ARG A 159 -7.96 3.33 -9.62
C ARG A 159 -8.92 4.19 -8.79
N THR A 160 -8.43 5.31 -8.28
CA THR A 160 -9.20 6.27 -7.49
C THR A 160 -10.36 6.85 -8.32
N GLN A 161 -10.10 7.32 -9.54
CA GLN A 161 -11.15 7.79 -10.45
C GLN A 161 -12.19 6.72 -10.75
N ARG A 162 -11.77 5.45 -10.92
CA ARG A 162 -12.69 4.33 -11.14
C ARG A 162 -13.53 4.05 -9.89
N MET A 163 -12.94 4.10 -8.70
CA MET A 163 -13.67 3.95 -7.43
C MET A 163 -14.73 5.04 -7.27
N TYR A 164 -14.37 6.32 -7.46
CA TYR A 164 -15.34 7.41 -7.42
C TYR A 164 -16.46 7.24 -8.45
N LYS A 165 -16.12 6.88 -9.70
CA LYS A 165 -17.14 6.57 -10.72
C LYS A 165 -18.04 5.42 -10.30
N ASN A 166 -17.51 4.38 -9.67
CA ASN A 166 -18.31 3.25 -9.19
C ASN A 166 -19.23 3.66 -8.04
N MET A 167 -18.74 4.44 -7.08
CA MET A 167 -19.56 5.00 -6.00
C MET A 167 -20.68 5.89 -6.56
N GLU A 168 -20.38 6.74 -7.54
CA GLU A 168 -21.39 7.56 -8.22
C GLU A 168 -22.43 6.73 -8.98
N ASN A 169 -22.03 5.61 -9.60
CA ASN A 169 -22.97 4.70 -10.28
C ASN A 169 -23.83 3.89 -9.29
N ALA A 170 -23.35 3.67 -8.05
CA ALA A 170 -24.06 2.95 -7.01
C ALA A 170 -25.07 3.82 -6.23
N LYS A 171 -25.01 5.15 -6.36
CA LYS A 171 -26.02 6.07 -5.81
C LYS A 171 -27.32 5.92 -6.59
N VAL A 172 -28.41 5.50 -5.93
CA VAL A 172 -29.74 5.39 -6.54
C VAL A 172 -30.24 6.78 -6.97
N LYS A 173 -30.62 6.94 -8.23
CA LYS A 173 -31.10 8.20 -8.84
C LYS A 173 -32.56 8.15 -9.30
N TYR A 174 -33.15 6.96 -9.28
CA TYR A 174 -34.53 6.72 -9.64
C TYR A 174 -35.30 6.22 -8.42
N GLU A 175 -36.60 6.46 -8.41
CA GLU A 175 -37.52 5.96 -7.39
C GLU A 175 -38.49 4.96 -8.00
N VAL A 176 -39.03 4.06 -7.16
CA VAL A 176 -40.09 3.15 -7.61
C VAL A 176 -41.30 4.00 -7.99
N GLY A 177 -41.83 3.77 -9.20
CA GLY A 177 -42.86 4.61 -9.80
C GLY A 177 -42.35 5.62 -10.82
N ASP A 178 -41.04 5.87 -10.92
CA ASP A 178 -40.50 6.74 -11.95
C ASP A 178 -40.78 6.17 -13.36
N THR A 179 -41.22 7.04 -14.27
CA THR A 179 -41.40 6.71 -15.70
C THR A 179 -40.10 6.92 -16.46
N VAL A 180 -39.70 5.91 -17.22
CA VAL A 180 -38.47 5.85 -18.02
C VAL A 180 -38.83 5.58 -19.48
N SER A 181 -38.35 6.43 -20.38
CA SER A 181 -38.51 6.23 -21.83
C SER A 181 -37.33 5.41 -22.39
N HIS A 182 -37.62 4.30 -23.05
CA HIS A 182 -36.63 3.42 -23.68
C HIS A 182 -36.83 3.35 -25.19
N PRO A 183 -35.78 3.56 -26.02
CA PRO A 183 -35.91 3.68 -27.48
C PRO A 183 -36.47 2.43 -28.17
N LYS A 184 -36.31 1.24 -27.56
CA LYS A 184 -36.84 -0.04 -28.09
C LYS A 184 -38.17 -0.44 -27.47
N PHE A 185 -38.44 -0.05 -26.22
CA PHE A 185 -39.53 -0.61 -25.43
C PHE A 185 -40.62 0.41 -25.09
N GLY A 186 -40.45 1.67 -25.49
CA GLY A 186 -41.39 2.74 -25.16
C GLY A 186 -41.24 3.22 -23.72
N GLU A 187 -42.32 3.72 -23.15
CA GLU A 187 -42.37 4.15 -21.75
C GLU A 187 -42.58 2.96 -20.83
N GLY A 188 -41.83 2.94 -19.72
CA GLY A 188 -41.95 1.93 -18.69
C GLY A 188 -41.81 2.51 -17.30
N THR A 189 -42.37 1.83 -16.32
CA THR A 189 -42.38 2.27 -14.92
C THR A 189 -41.44 1.43 -14.08
N VAL A 190 -40.59 2.07 -13.27
CA VAL A 190 -39.71 1.38 -12.32
C VAL A 190 -40.56 0.68 -11.25
N LYS A 191 -40.40 -0.64 -11.11
CA LYS A 191 -41.11 -1.47 -10.12
C LYS A 191 -40.25 -1.86 -8.93
N GLU A 192 -38.96 -2.09 -9.18
CA GLU A 192 -38.02 -2.53 -8.16
C GLU A 192 -36.64 -1.97 -8.46
N ILE A 193 -35.87 -1.72 -7.40
CA ILE A 193 -34.51 -1.18 -7.44
C ILE A 193 -33.61 -2.11 -6.65
N GLU A 194 -32.66 -2.74 -7.35
CA GLU A 194 -31.64 -3.58 -6.75
C GLU A 194 -30.32 -2.79 -6.68
N GLN A 195 -29.90 -2.43 -5.47
CA GLN A 195 -28.63 -1.75 -5.25
C GLN A 195 -27.50 -2.77 -5.14
N GLN A 196 -26.47 -2.59 -5.96
CA GLN A 196 -25.23 -3.37 -5.93
C GLN A 196 -24.05 -2.49 -5.52
N PRO A 197 -22.91 -3.08 -5.08
CA PRO A 197 -21.77 -2.30 -4.58
C PRO A 197 -21.19 -1.26 -5.56
N SER A 198 -21.41 -1.42 -6.87
CA SER A 198 -20.86 -0.54 -7.90
C SER A 198 -21.85 -0.12 -9.00
N SER A 199 -23.14 -0.46 -8.84
CA SER A 199 -24.18 -0.28 -9.85
C SER A 199 -25.57 -0.34 -9.21
N VAL A 200 -26.57 0.16 -9.92
CA VAL A 200 -27.98 0.04 -9.53
C VAL A 200 -28.73 -0.57 -10.70
N ARG A 201 -29.45 -1.66 -10.46
CA ARG A 201 -30.30 -2.29 -11.46
C ARG A 201 -31.75 -1.89 -11.20
N LEU A 202 -32.41 -1.43 -12.26
CA LEU A 202 -33.82 -1.06 -12.24
C LEU A 202 -34.61 -2.15 -12.94
N HIS A 203 -35.64 -2.67 -12.27
CA HIS A 203 -36.62 -3.55 -12.88
C HIS A 203 -37.76 -2.66 -13.40
N ILE A 204 -37.84 -2.52 -14.71
CA ILE A 204 -38.75 -1.58 -15.37
C ILE A 204 -39.81 -2.38 -16.13
N ALA A 205 -41.08 -2.12 -15.83
CA ALA A 205 -42.21 -2.71 -16.53
C ALA A 205 -42.55 -1.88 -17.77
N PHE A 206 -42.44 -2.47 -18.96
CA PHE A 206 -42.86 -1.91 -20.24
C PHE A 206 -44.08 -2.70 -20.72
N GLY A 207 -45.29 -2.17 -20.47
CA GLY A 207 -46.53 -2.94 -20.66
C GLY A 207 -46.53 -4.21 -19.80
N ASP A 208 -46.63 -5.38 -20.44
CA ASP A 208 -46.67 -6.68 -19.76
C ASP A 208 -45.28 -7.30 -19.50
N GLU A 209 -44.19 -6.69 -20.00
CA GLU A 209 -42.82 -7.22 -19.84
C GLU A 209 -41.99 -6.44 -18.82
N VAL A 210 -41.27 -7.14 -17.94
CA VAL A 210 -40.28 -6.54 -17.04
C VAL A 210 -38.87 -6.71 -17.62
N LYS A 211 -38.11 -5.62 -17.70
CA LYS A 211 -36.69 -5.61 -18.11
C LYS A 211 -35.81 -5.09 -16.98
N ILE A 212 -34.66 -5.73 -16.80
CA ILE A 212 -33.62 -5.31 -15.86
C ILE A 212 -32.62 -4.44 -16.62
N ILE A 213 -32.53 -3.16 -16.25
CA ILE A 213 -31.66 -2.18 -16.90
C ILE A 213 -30.76 -1.52 -15.86
N ASP A 214 -29.48 -1.39 -16.17
CA ASP A 214 -28.55 -0.66 -15.30
C ASP A 214 -28.84 0.84 -15.37
N GLN A 215 -29.04 1.48 -14.21
CA GLN A 215 -29.30 2.92 -14.08
C GLN A 215 -28.24 3.75 -14.82
N LYS A 216 -26.97 3.33 -14.79
CA LYS A 216 -25.87 4.05 -15.43
C LYS A 216 -26.10 4.18 -16.92
N TRP A 217 -26.67 3.16 -17.54
CA TRP A 217 -27.01 3.17 -18.95
C TRP A 217 -28.04 4.27 -19.22
N LEU A 218 -29.13 4.32 -18.44
CA LEU A 218 -30.20 5.31 -18.57
C LEU A 218 -29.73 6.76 -18.35
N VAL A 219 -28.88 6.98 -17.34
CA VAL A 219 -28.30 8.29 -17.04
C VAL A 219 -27.37 8.76 -18.16
N LYS A 220 -26.58 7.85 -18.73
CA LYS A 220 -25.61 8.19 -19.80
C LYS A 220 -26.30 8.51 -21.12
N THR A 221 -27.45 7.90 -21.40
CA THR A 221 -28.21 8.12 -22.62
C THR A 221 -29.17 9.30 -22.54
N GLY A 222 -29.28 9.98 -21.38
CA GLY A 222 -30.05 11.21 -21.22
C GLY A 222 -31.56 11.02 -21.22
N TYR A 223 -32.06 9.84 -20.86
CA TYR A 223 -33.51 9.60 -20.82
C TYR A 223 -34.09 10.17 -19.52
N SER A 224 -34.79 11.30 -19.70
CA SER A 224 -35.31 12.15 -18.65
C SER A 224 -36.27 11.40 -17.73
N LYS A 225 -36.09 11.61 -16.42
CA LYS A 225 -37.14 11.43 -15.41
C LYS A 225 -38.30 12.33 -15.82
N VAL A 226 -39.42 11.78 -16.29
CA VAL A 226 -40.64 12.55 -16.47
C VAL A 226 -41.28 12.66 -15.08
N SER A 227 -40.86 13.67 -14.31
CA SER A 227 -41.58 14.03 -13.09
C SER A 227 -42.84 14.77 -13.51
N GLU A 228 -44.00 14.13 -13.46
CA GLU A 228 -45.26 14.86 -13.40
C GLU A 228 -45.29 15.63 -12.08
N ARG A 229 -45.48 16.96 -12.18
CA ARG A 229 -45.87 17.80 -11.04
C ARG A 229 -47.36 17.67 -10.82
#